data_AF-A0A7Y5L9U6-F1
#
_entry.id   AF-A0A7Y5L9U6-F1
#
_cell.length_a   1.000
_cell.length_b   1.000
_cell.length_c   1.000
_cell.angle_alpha   90.00
_cell.angle_beta   90.00
_cell.angle_gamma   90.00
#
_symmetry.space_group_name_H-M   'P 1'
#
loop_
_entity.id
_entity.type
_entity.pdbx_description
1 polymer ?
#
loop_
_entity_poly.entity_id
_entity_poly.type
_entity_poly.pdbx_seq_one_letter_code
_entity_poly.pdbx_strand_id
1 'polypeptide(L)' 'MTTLSIIVPAYNEKHTIGEILSKIERVDFAAFGASAEIIIIDDASQDGTRELLQKLPAQPHVSVLYHKHNRG' A
#
# COMPACT_ATOMS: atom_id res chain seq x y z
N MET A 1 -19.44 1.31 12.43
CA MET A 1 -18.13 1.75 11.94
C MET A 1 -18.06 1.41 10.48
N THR A 2 -17.66 2.37 9.64
CA THR A 2 -17.48 2.16 8.20
C THR A 2 -16.04 1.72 7.95
N THR A 3 -15.82 0.77 7.04
CA THR A 3 -14.47 0.40 6.60
C THR A 3 -14.10 1.22 5.37
N LEU A 4 -12.93 1.84 5.39
CA LEU A 4 -12.33 2.55 4.26
C LEU A 4 -11.22 1.69 3.63
N SER A 5 -11.40 1.30 2.37
CA SER A 5 -10.36 0.60 1.61
C SER A 5 -9.51 1.59 0.83
N ILE A 6 -8.22 1.66 1.15
CA ILE A 6 -7.26 2.57 0.51
C ILE A 6 -6.45 1.79 -0.51
N ILE A 7 -6.66 2.07 -1.79
CA ILE A 7 -5.94 1.43 -2.89
C ILE A 7 -4.72 2.26 -3.26
N VAL A 8 -3.53 1.65 -3.21
CA VAL A 8 -2.25 2.28 -3.53
C VAL A 8 -1.65 1.59 -4.76
N PRO A 9 -1.94 2.04 -6.00
CA PRO A 9 -1.23 1.59 -7.17
C PRO A 9 0.23 2.05 -7.10
N ALA A 10 1.17 1.18 -7.42
CA ALA A 10 2.59 1.45 -7.37
C ALA A 10 3.28 0.94 -8.64
N TYR A 11 3.96 1.84 -9.35
CA TYR A 11 4.84 1.50 -10.46
C TYR A 11 6.13 2.33 -10.36
N ASN A 12 7.24 1.66 -10.07
CA ASN A 12 8.55 2.30 -9.86
C ASN A 12 8.55 3.40 -8.76
N GLU A 13 7.97 3.07 -7.60
CA GLU A 13 7.81 3.95 -6.44
C GLU A 13 8.81 3.62 -5.30
N LYS A 14 9.99 3.07 -5.62
CA LYS A 14 10.96 2.60 -4.60
C LYS A 14 11.33 3.66 -3.56
N HIS A 15 11.38 4.93 -3.97
CA HIS A 15 11.84 6.04 -3.15
C HIS A 15 10.73 6.70 -2.32
N THR A 16 9.48 6.39 -2.60
CA THR A 16 8.30 7.15 -2.18
C THR A 16 7.26 6.26 -1.49
N ILE A 17 7.18 4.98 -1.86
CA ILE A 17 6.16 4.06 -1.34
C ILE A 17 6.19 3.97 0.20
N GLY A 18 7.38 3.95 0.81
CA GLY A 18 7.51 3.91 2.27
C GLY A 18 6.98 5.18 2.96
N GLU A 19 7.22 6.35 2.36
CA GLU A 19 6.70 7.62 2.89
C GLU A 19 5.18 7.69 2.76
N ILE A 20 4.62 7.23 1.63
CA ILE A 20 3.18 7.18 1.39
C ILE A 20 2.50 6.30 2.43
N LEU A 21 3.00 5.08 2.65
CA LEU A 21 2.45 4.17 3.66
C LEU A 21 2.53 4.77 5.07
N SER A 22 3.67 5.36 5.44
CA SER A 22 3.80 6.02 6.74
C SER A 22 2.84 7.19 6.93
N LYS A 23 2.53 7.95 5.87
CA LYS A 23 1.54 9.03 5.93
C LYS A 23 0.13 8.49 6.12
N ILE A 24 -0.23 7.40 5.45
CA ILE A 24 -1.55 6.75 5.59
C ILE A 24 -1.71 6.21 7.02
N GLU A 25 -0.71 5.50 7.54
CA GLU A 25 -0.73 4.91 8.89
C GLU A 25 -0.84 5.94 10.03
N ARG A 26 -0.47 7.21 9.79
CA ARG A 26 -0.57 8.30 10.77
C ARG A 26 -1.96 8.93 10.87
N VAL A 27 -2.87 8.61 9.94
CA VAL A 27 -4.24 9.14 9.96
C VAL A 27 -5.04 8.41 11.04
N ASP A 28 -5.61 9.18 11.98
CA ASP A 28 -6.55 8.65 12.96
C ASP A 28 -7.94 8.44 12.33
N PHE A 29 -8.12 7.30 11.66
CA PHE A 29 -9.40 6.93 11.07
C PHE A 29 -10.52 6.75 12.11
N ALA A 30 -10.15 6.38 13.34
CA ALA A 30 -11.12 6.17 14.41
C ALA A 30 -11.78 7.49 14.84
N ALA A 31 -11.06 8.62 14.78
CA ALA A 31 -11.63 9.96 14.97
C ALA A 31 -12.74 10.29 13.95
N PHE A 32 -12.76 9.63 12.78
CA PHE A 32 -13.81 9.75 11.77
C PHE A 32 -14.87 8.63 11.85
N GLY A 33 -14.83 7.79 12.88
CA GLY A 33 -15.74 6.65 13.03
C GLY A 33 -15.50 5.52 12.02
N ALA A 34 -14.28 5.44 11.47
CA ALA A 34 -13.89 4.48 10.45
C ALA A 34 -12.71 3.60 10.88
N SER A 35 -12.62 2.42 10.28
CA SER A 35 -11.38 1.62 10.20
C SER A 35 -10.83 1.70 8.78
N ALA A 36 -9.54 1.46 8.61
CA ALA A 36 -8.90 1.46 7.29
C ALA A 36 -8.17 0.15 7.01
N GLU A 37 -8.19 -0.25 5.74
CA GLU A 37 -7.30 -1.26 5.17
C GLU A 37 -6.52 -0.64 4.00
N ILE A 38 -5.31 -1.15 3.76
CA ILE A 38 -4.42 -0.68 2.71
C ILE A 38 -4.19 -1.85 1.75
N ILE A 39 -4.51 -1.63 0.47
CA ILE A 39 -4.29 -2.61 -0.60
C ILE A 39 -3.31 -2.00 -1.59
N ILE A 40 -2.08 -2.46 -1.55
CA ILE A 40 -1.01 -2.02 -2.44
C ILE A 40 -1.06 -2.90 -3.69
N ILE A 41 -1.04 -2.29 -4.88
CA ILE A 41 -1.02 -3.00 -6.15
C ILE A 41 0.30 -2.63 -6.84
N ASP A 42 1.29 -3.52 -6.78
CA ASP A 42 2.52 -3.37 -7.55
C ASP A 42 2.27 -3.77 -9.00
N ASP A 43 2.37 -2.79 -9.90
CA ASP A 43 2.06 -2.91 -11.32
C ASP A 43 3.27 -3.33 -12.17
N ALA A 44 3.93 -4.39 -11.72
CA ALA A 44 5.15 -4.95 -12.33
C ALA A 44 6.34 -3.96 -12.38
N SER A 45 6.62 -3.32 -11.25
CA SER A 45 7.78 -2.43 -11.09
C SER A 45 9.11 -3.15 -11.37
N GLN A 46 10.11 -2.40 -11.84
CA GLN A 46 11.44 -2.91 -12.23
C GLN A 46 12.60 -2.19 -11.51
N ASP A 47 12.30 -1.23 -10.64
CA ASP A 47 13.30 -0.36 -9.99
C ASP A 47 13.76 -0.85 -8.60
N GLY A 48 13.09 -1.85 -8.03
CA GLY A 48 13.27 -2.28 -6.64
C GLY A 48 12.01 -2.16 -5.77
N THR A 49 10.91 -1.57 -6.28
CA THR A 49 9.66 -1.37 -5.53
C THR A 49 9.09 -2.70 -5.05
N ARG A 50 9.03 -3.70 -5.93
CA ARG A 50 8.50 -5.03 -5.62
C ARG A 50 9.28 -5.71 -4.51
N GLU A 51 10.60 -5.65 -4.56
CA GLU A 51 11.50 -6.24 -3.58
C GLU A 51 11.37 -5.56 -2.21
N LEU A 52 11.10 -4.25 -2.19
CA LEU A 52 10.78 -3.54 -0.94
C LEU A 52 9.44 -3.98 -0.37
N LEU A 53 8.40 -4.07 -1.21
CA LEU A 53 7.07 -4.48 -0.78
C LEU A 53 7.04 -5.92 -0.25
N GLN A 54 7.79 -6.83 -0.86
CA GLN A 54 7.94 -8.22 -0.40
C GLN A 54 8.62 -8.34 0.97
N LYS A 55 9.39 -7.34 1.38
CA LYS A 55 10.06 -7.29 2.69
C LYS A 55 9.24 -6.59 3.76
N LEU A 56 8.07 -6.04 3.42
CA LEU A 56 7.21 -5.42 4.42
C LEU A 56 6.82 -6.47 5.49
N PRO A 57 6.87 -6.09 6.78
CA PRO A 57 6.40 -6.97 7.84
C PRO A 57 4.90 -7.24 7.62
N ALA A 58 4.46 -8.46 7.96
CA ALA A 58 3.05 -8.80 7.89
C ALA A 58 2.25 -7.90 8.84
N GLN A 59 1.29 -7.15 8.29
CA GLN A 59 0.37 -6.32 9.05
C GLN A 59 -1.07 -6.75 8.74
N PRO A 60 -1.95 -6.93 9.74
CA PRO A 60 -3.32 -7.42 9.50
C PRO A 60 -4.18 -6.58 8.56
N HIS A 61 -3.87 -5.28 8.44
CA HIS A 61 -4.63 -4.31 7.66
C HIS A 61 -3.94 -3.91 6.34
N VAL A 62 -2.83 -4.55 5.98
CA VAL A 62 -2.07 -4.26 4.75
C VAL A 62 -1.98 -5.52 3.90
N SER A 63 -2.42 -5.40 2.65
CA SER A 63 -2.29 -6.45 1.63
C SER A 63 -1.49 -5.93 0.45
N VAL A 64 -0.67 -6.79 -0.15
CA VAL A 64 0.08 -6.47 -1.38
C VAL A 64 -0.30 -7.44 -2.48
N LEU A 65 -0.72 -6.90 -3.61
CA LEU A 65 -1.03 -7.61 -4.84
C LEU A 65 0.01 -7.28 -5.90
N TYR A 66 0.36 -8.27 -6.72
CA TYR A 66 1.39 -8.14 -7.73
C TYR A 66 0.82 -8.48 -9.11
N HIS A 67 0.82 -7.51 -10.02
CA HIS A 67 0.52 -7.81 -11.42
C HIS A 67 1.70 -8.51 -12.10
N LYS A 68 1.38 -9.41 -13.05
CA LYS A 68 2.40 -10.10 -13.86
C LYS A 68 3.08 -9.17 -14.86
N HIS A 69 2.34 -8.19 -15.38
CA HIS A 69 2.77 -7.18 -16.34
C HIS A 69 2.09 -5.86 -15.97
N ASN A 70 2.71 -4.73 -16.33
CA ASN A 70 2.15 -3.40 -16.13
C ASN A 70 0.77 -3.28 -16.83
N ARG A 71 -0.23 -2.76 -16.11
CA ARG A 71 -1.64 -2.64 -16.51
C ARG A 71 -2.14 -1.20 -16.57
N GLY A 72 -1.32 -0.22 -16.19
CA GLY A 72 -1.62 1.21 -16.30
C GLY A 72 -1.72 1.86 -14.94
#